data_AF-A0A754T8Y7-F1
#
_entry.id   AF-A0A754T8Y7-F1
#
_cell.length_a   1.000
_cell.length_b   1.000
_cell.length_c   1.000
_cell.angle_alpha   90.00
_cell.angle_beta   90.00
_cell.angle_gamma   90.00
#
_symmetry.space_group_name_H-M   'P 1'
#
loop_
_entity.id
_entity.type
_entity.pdbx_description
1 polymer ?
#
loop_
_entity_poly.entity_id
_entity_poly.type
_entity_poly.pdbx_seq_one_letter_code
_entity_poly.pdbx_strand_id
1 'polypeptide(L)'
;MTKVRDIAPYSVRMPDSLKRDLTMRASKNGRSLNSEIVMILQAAIDEDRSPKSVESFAQQEADKFKEALLETLKTMYGKDDK
;
A
#
# COMPACT_ATOMS: atom_id res chain seq x y z
N MET A 1 -1.66 -17.35 0.33
CA MET A 1 -2.07 -16.33 -0.66
C MET A 1 -3.59 -16.29 -0.68
N THR A 2 -4.20 -15.21 -0.21
CA THR A 2 -5.65 -15.00 -0.28
C THR A 2 -6.05 -14.90 -1.75
N LYS A 3 -6.94 -15.76 -2.24
CA LYS A 3 -7.41 -15.65 -3.63
C LYS A 3 -8.36 -14.45 -3.69
N VAL A 4 -8.27 -13.65 -4.75
CA VAL A 4 -9.13 -12.45 -4.93
C VAL A 4 -10.63 -12.79 -4.85
N ARG A 5 -11.01 -14.02 -5.22
CA ARG A 5 -12.39 -14.53 -5.10
C ARG A 5 -12.88 -14.74 -3.67
N ASP A 6 -11.97 -14.89 -2.71
CA ASP A 6 -12.28 -15.12 -1.30
C ASP A 6 -12.44 -13.79 -0.53
N ILE A 7 -12.18 -12.65 -1.18
CA ILE A 7 -12.32 -11.32 -0.59
C ILE A 7 -13.78 -10.86 -0.75
N ALA A 8 -14.42 -10.50 0.35
CA ALA A 8 -15.77 -9.94 0.33
C ALA A 8 -15.81 -8.66 -0.54
N PRO A 9 -16.77 -8.53 -1.47
CA PRO A 9 -16.89 -7.32 -2.28
C PRO A 9 -17.12 -6.09 -1.41
N TYR A 10 -16.45 -4.99 -1.76
CA TYR A 10 -16.68 -3.69 -1.14
C TYR A 10 -17.64 -2.86 -2.00
N SER A 11 -18.73 -2.36 -1.40
CA SER A 11 -19.73 -1.57 -2.12
C SER A 11 -19.37 -0.08 -2.07
N VAL A 12 -19.15 0.51 -3.25
CA VAL A 12 -18.83 1.94 -3.41
C VAL A 12 -20.00 2.66 -4.07
N ARG A 13 -20.42 3.78 -3.49
CA ARG A 13 -21.38 4.70 -4.11
C ARG A 13 -20.61 5.74 -4.92
N MET A 14 -20.95 5.88 -6.20
CA MET A 14 -20.29 6.85 -7.08
C MET A 14 -21.27 7.42 -8.11
N PRO A 15 -21.08 8.67 -8.57
CA PRO A 15 -21.86 9.23 -9.66
C PRO A 15 -21.73 8.42 -10.96
N ASP A 16 -22.79 8.40 -11.77
CA ASP A 16 -22.80 7.65 -13.03
C ASP A 16 -21.74 8.12 -14.03
N SER A 17 -21.45 9.43 -14.05
CA SER A 17 -20.38 10.00 -14.87
C SER A 17 -19.02 9.39 -14.53
N LEU A 18 -18.66 9.38 -13.23
CA LEU A 18 -17.40 8.82 -12.77
C LEU A 18 -17.31 7.32 -13.06
N LYS A 19 -18.39 6.57 -12.84
CA LYS A 19 -18.44 5.13 -13.16
C LYS A 19 -18.18 4.89 -14.65
N ARG A 20 -18.78 5.70 -15.53
CA ARG A 20 -18.59 5.61 -16.98
C ARG A 20 -17.14 5.88 -17.37
N ASP A 21 -16.53 6.94 -16.85
CA ASP A 21 -15.16 7.31 -17.16
C ASP A 21 -14.15 6.24 -16.70
N LEU A 22 -14.34 5.70 -15.50
CA LEU A 22 -13.52 4.59 -14.99
C LEU A 22 -13.71 3.32 -15.82
N THR A 23 -14.92 3.04 -16.30
CA THR A 23 -15.19 1.88 -17.16
C THR A 23 -14.47 2.02 -18.51
N MET A 24 -14.51 3.20 -19.13
CA MET A 24 -13.78 3.47 -20.38
C MET A 24 -12.28 3.34 -20.19
N ARG A 25 -11.73 3.90 -19.10
CA ARG A 25 -10.32 3.80 -18.74
C ARG A 25 -9.90 2.34 -18.50
N ALA A 26 -10.68 1.57 -17.75
CA ALA A 26 -10.42 0.16 -17.48
C ALA A 26 -10.38 -0.66 -18.78
N SER A 27 -11.35 -0.43 -19.67
CA SER A 27 -11.40 -1.08 -20.99
C SER A 27 -10.17 -0.74 -21.85
N LYS A 28 -9.76 0.54 -21.90
CA LYS A 28 -8.54 0.98 -22.59
C LYS A 28 -7.28 0.29 -22.05
N ASN A 29 -7.25 0.03 -20.75
CA ASN A 29 -6.12 -0.62 -20.07
C ASN A 29 -6.22 -2.16 -20.06
N GLY A 30 -7.23 -2.75 -20.69
CA GLY A 30 -7.43 -4.22 -20.70
C GLY A 30 -7.74 -4.81 -19.32
N ARG A 31 -8.33 -4.03 -18.41
CA ARG A 31 -8.63 -4.42 -17.02
C ARG A 31 -10.13 -4.45 -16.76
N SER A 32 -10.54 -5.27 -15.79
CA SER A 32 -11.88 -5.15 -15.21
C SER A 32 -12.01 -3.82 -14.45
N LEU A 33 -13.23 -3.29 -14.34
CA LEU A 33 -13.48 -2.08 -13.56
C LEU A 33 -12.96 -2.21 -12.12
N ASN A 34 -13.17 -3.37 -11.49
CA ASN A 34 -12.69 -3.63 -10.13
C ASN A 34 -11.15 -3.60 -10.07
N SER A 35 -10.47 -4.27 -11.00
CA SER A 35 -9.01 -4.27 -11.06
C SER A 35 -8.43 -2.88 -11.26
N GLU A 36 -9.05 -2.06 -12.11
CA GLU A 36 -8.61 -0.68 -12.33
C GLU A 36 -8.83 0.20 -11.09
N ILE A 37 -9.98 0.08 -10.42
CA ILE A 37 -10.26 0.81 -9.17
C ILE A 37 -9.22 0.45 -8.09
N VAL A 38 -8.96 -0.84 -7.88
CA VAL A 38 -7.95 -1.29 -6.92
C VAL A 38 -6.57 -0.75 -7.27
N MET A 39 -6.20 -0.73 -8.56
CA MET A 39 -4.91 -0.20 -8.99
C MET A 39 -4.78 1.31 -8.74
N ILE A 40 -5.84 2.08 -9.02
CA ILE A 40 -5.88 3.52 -8.74
C ILE A 40 -5.74 3.79 -7.24
N LEU A 41 -6.47 3.05 -6.40
CA LEU A 41 -6.40 3.19 -4.94
C LEU A 41 -5.02 2.82 -4.40
N GLN A 42 -4.44 1.71 -4.89
CA GLN A 42 -3.10 1.30 -4.47
C GLN A 42 -2.05 2.34 -4.88
N ALA A 43 -2.13 2.86 -6.12
CA ALA A 43 -1.22 3.90 -6.59
C ALA A 43 -1.29 5.17 -5.72
N ALA A 44 -2.48 5.60 -5.31
CA ALA A 44 -2.64 6.76 -4.43
C ALA A 44 -1.99 6.52 -3.05
N ILE A 45 -2.19 5.33 -2.47
CA ILE A 45 -1.57 4.96 -1.18
C ILE A 45 -0.05 4.83 -1.30
N ASP A 46 0.44 4.26 -2.40
CA ASP A 46 1.87 4.10 -2.65
C ASP A 46 2.55 5.45 -2.91
N GLU A 47 1.88 6.36 -3.62
CA GLU A 47 2.35 7.74 -3.81
C GLU A 47 2.48 8.47 -2.46
N ASP A 48 1.48 8.34 -1.58
CA ASP A 48 1.51 8.93 -0.23
C ASP A 48 2.59 8.32 0.68
N ARG A 49 2.88 7.02 0.51
CA ARG A 49 3.96 6.32 1.25
C ARG A 49 5.34 6.59 0.66
N SER A 50 5.40 6.88 -0.64
CA SER A 50 6.65 7.08 -1.32
C SER A 50 7.30 8.39 -0.83
N PRO A 51 8.55 8.32 -0.39
CA PRO A 51 9.28 9.51 -0.02
C PRO A 51 9.43 10.40 -1.26
N LYS A 52 8.88 11.61 -1.18
CA LYS A 52 8.84 12.58 -2.29
C LYS A 52 10.24 13.03 -2.76
N SER A 53 11.29 12.67 -2.04
CA SER A 53 12.70 12.93 -2.38
C SER A 53 13.63 11.78 -1.95
N VAL A 54 14.82 11.72 -2.56
CA VAL A 54 15.87 10.75 -2.24
C VAL A 54 16.29 10.86 -0.77
N GLU A 55 16.33 12.07 -0.21
CA GLU A 55 16.62 12.27 1.22
C GLU A 55 15.56 11.64 2.11
N SER A 56 14.28 11.77 1.75
CA SER A 56 13.20 11.16 2.51
C SER A 56 13.24 9.63 2.44
N PHE A 57 13.75 9.04 1.36
CA PHE A 57 13.95 7.59 1.24
C PHE A 57 15.09 7.11 2.13
N ALA A 58 16.23 7.80 2.08
CA ALA A 58 17.38 7.50 2.93
C ALA A 58 17.01 7.58 4.42
N GLN A 59 16.19 8.56 4.81
CA GLN A 59 15.72 8.70 6.18
C GLN A 59 14.81 7.54 6.60
N GLN A 60 13.83 7.15 5.75
CA GLN A 60 12.95 6.02 6.05
C GLN A 60 13.72 4.70 6.23
N GLU A 61 14.73 4.45 5.40
CA GLU A 61 15.55 3.22 5.52
C GLU A 61 16.45 3.26 6.76
N ALA A 62 17.00 4.43 7.12
CA ALA A 62 17.75 4.60 8.35
C ALA A 62 16.88 4.36 9.59
N ASP A 63 15.63 4.83 9.58
CA ASP A 63 14.69 4.65 10.68
C ASP A 63 14.31 3.18 10.87
N LYS A 64 13.98 2.46 9.78
CA LYS A 64 13.72 1.01 9.81
C LYS A 64 14.92 0.22 10.36
N PHE A 65 16.13 0.56 9.90
CA PHE A 65 17.35 -0.08 10.38
C PHE A 65 17.55 0.16 11.87
N LYS A 66 17.33 1.40 12.34
CA LYS A 66 17.45 1.76 13.75
C LYS A 66 16.47 0.99 14.62
N GLU A 67 15.21 0.83 14.19
CA GLU A 67 14.21 0.06 14.91
C GLU A 67 14.60 -1.42 15.01
N ALA A 68 14.97 -2.05 13.89
CA ALA A 68 15.41 -3.44 13.86
C ALA A 68 16.67 -3.67 14.73
N LEU A 69 17.63 -2.73 14.68
CA LEU A 69 18.82 -2.77 15.52
C LEU A 69 18.45 -2.70 17.00
N LEU A 70 17.58 -1.77 17.40
CA LEU A 70 17.13 -1.62 18.79
C LEU A 70 16.40 -2.87 19.29
N GLU A 71 15.55 -3.48 18.48
CA GLU A 71 14.88 -4.74 18.82
C GLU A 71 15.90 -5.88 19.03
N THR A 72 16.89 -5.96 18.14
CA THR A 72 17.96 -6.96 18.25
C THR A 72 18.79 -6.74 19.52
N LEU A 73 19.19 -5.50 19.79
CA LEU A 73 19.96 -5.15 21.00
C LEU A 73 19.16 -5.41 22.28
N LYS A 74 17.86 -5.08 22.31
CA LYS A 74 16.99 -5.44 23.44
C LYS A 74 16.90 -6.95 23.63
N THR A 75 16.88 -7.72 22.55
CA THR A 75 16.84 -9.18 22.62
C THR A 75 18.16 -9.77 23.14
N MET A 76 19.29 -9.18 22.74
CA MET A 76 20.63 -9.63 23.13
C MET A 76 21.02 -9.22 24.56
N TYR A 77 20.64 -8.01 24.99
CA TYR A 77 21.08 -7.42 26.26
C TYR A 77 19.95 -7.22 27.29
N GLY A 78 18.69 -7.39 26.90
CA GLY A 78 17.53 -7.25 27.80
C GLY A 78 17.14 -8.52 28.56
N LYS A 79 17.98 -9.57 28.52
CA LYS A 79 17.76 -10.84 29.24
C LYS A 79 18.40 -10.93 30.63
N ASP A 80 19.02 -9.86 31.12
CA ASP A 80 19.74 -9.88 32.40
C ASP A 80 18.96 -9.31 33.60
N ASP A 81 17.68 -8.95 33.42
CA ASP A 81 16.79 -8.52 34.51
C ASP A 81 15.68 -9.56 34.77
N LYS A 82 16.05 -10.75 35.27
CA LYS A 82 15.33 -11.57 36.29
C LYS A 82 15.92 -12.95 36.49
#